data_AF-A0A0Z8FY93-F1
#
_entry.id   AF-A0A0Z8FY93-F1
#
_cell.length_a   1.000
_cell.length_b   1.000
_cell.length_c   1.000
_cell.angle_alpha   90.00
_cell.angle_beta   90.00
_cell.angle_gamma   90.00
#
_symmetry.space_group_name_H-M   'P 1'
#
loop_
_entity.id
_entity.type
_entity.pdbx_description
1 polymer ?
#
loop_
_entity_poly.entity_id
_entity_poly.type
_entity_poly.pdbx_seq_one_letter_code
_entity_poly.pdbx_strand_id
1 'polypeptide(L)'
;MKQGKQLTTKQRWMRNITYLFLGAIFGAFYGFFGVLISKFGLPPFVNLDNFLFCLRIVTFVIFAGTVYLGLKANQSYKLYHSISDEDEERVDELYKKMYRNLEYATISFNVAVSLTLLNLVLGFGVTFLEESAVMYGSILDVVFYVVLLISQIFIVKLTQKIRDYKLSAFATVKEMKDFAEAMDEGEKQANYEMSFQIVFTLNQIVLPGMYLFLFIISMILQERQITAFLVVAFLHIYINVMQVRMVRRYFK
;
A
#
# COMPACT_ATOMS: atom_id res chain seq x y z
N MET A 1 -15.58 11.31 28.07
CA MET A 1 -15.29 10.20 27.13
C MET A 1 -16.56 9.89 26.32
N LYS A 2 -16.60 10.20 25.02
CA LYS A 2 -17.69 9.72 24.15
C LYS A 2 -17.46 8.23 23.93
N GLN A 3 -18.31 7.38 24.50
CA GLN A 3 -18.32 5.96 24.17
C GLN A 3 -18.60 5.84 22.67
N GLY A 4 -17.60 5.43 21.88
CA GLY A 4 -17.81 5.08 20.48
C GLY A 4 -18.91 4.03 20.42
N LYS A 5 -19.93 4.23 19.57
CA LYS A 5 -21.08 3.33 19.44
C LYS A 5 -20.57 1.90 19.19
N GLN A 6 -20.57 1.07 20.24
CA GLN A 6 -20.23 -0.33 20.10
C GLN A 6 -21.38 -1.03 19.36
N LEU A 7 -21.05 -1.79 18.31
CA LEU A 7 -22.04 -2.62 17.62
C LEU A 7 -22.68 -3.58 18.60
N THR A 8 -24.01 -3.62 18.61
CA THR A 8 -24.81 -4.53 19.44
C THR A 8 -24.56 -5.99 19.02
N THR A 9 -24.74 -6.94 19.96
CA THR A 9 -24.53 -8.38 19.71
C THR A 9 -25.31 -8.87 18.48
N LYS A 10 -26.54 -8.39 18.29
CA LYS A 10 -27.37 -8.69 17.11
C LYS A 10 -26.73 -8.18 15.81
N GLN A 11 -26.18 -6.96 15.80
CA GLN A 11 -25.49 -6.40 14.63
C GLN A 11 -24.21 -7.17 14.30
N ARG A 12 -23.46 -7.65 15.30
CA ARG A 12 -22.26 -8.48 15.08
C ARG A 12 -22.61 -9.83 14.44
N TRP A 13 -23.66 -10.48 14.93
CA TRP A 13 -24.17 -11.73 14.36
C TRP A 13 -24.68 -11.55 12.93
N MET A 14 -25.48 -10.51 12.68
CA MET A 14 -25.95 -10.19 11.33
C MET A 14 -24.79 -9.97 10.37
N ARG A 15 -23.78 -9.21 10.78
CA ARG A 15 -22.57 -8.99 9.98
C ARG A 15 -21.83 -10.30 9.65
N ASN A 16 -21.64 -11.17 10.64
CA ASN A 16 -20.96 -12.46 10.42
C ASN A 16 -21.77 -13.39 9.49
N ILE A 17 -23.10 -13.40 9.61
CA ILE A 17 -23.98 -14.14 8.70
C ILE A 17 -23.89 -13.56 7.28
N THR A 18 -23.88 -12.23 7.14
CA THR A 18 -23.67 -11.58 5.84
C THR A 18 -22.32 -11.96 5.24
N TYR A 19 -21.24 -12.01 6.03
CA TYR A 19 -19.94 -12.49 5.55
C TYR A 19 -19.96 -13.95 5.14
N LEU A 20 -20.70 -14.81 5.83
CA LEU A 20 -20.86 -16.22 5.45
C LEU A 20 -21.61 -16.36 4.11
N PHE A 21 -22.70 -15.60 3.91
CA PHE A 21 -23.43 -15.59 2.63
C PHE A 21 -22.60 -15.02 1.49
N LEU A 22 -21.88 -13.91 1.71
CA LEU A 22 -20.93 -13.36 0.75
C LEU A 22 -19.86 -14.41 0.42
N GLY A 23 -19.29 -15.08 1.43
CA GLY A 23 -18.32 -16.15 1.25
C GLY A 23 -18.85 -17.30 0.41
N ALA A 24 -20.11 -17.71 0.60
CA ALA A 24 -20.74 -18.75 -0.21
C ALA A 24 -20.96 -18.32 -1.66
N ILE A 25 -21.42 -17.08 -1.89
CA ILE A 25 -21.60 -16.52 -3.25
C ILE A 25 -20.25 -16.41 -3.96
N PHE A 26 -19.24 -15.85 -3.29
CA PHE A 26 -17.89 -15.78 -3.83
C PHE A 26 -17.35 -17.19 -4.11
N GLY A 27 -17.50 -18.13 -3.18
CA GLY A 27 -17.08 -19.52 -3.36
C GLY A 27 -17.74 -20.18 -4.57
N ALA A 28 -19.04 -19.98 -4.77
CA ALA A 28 -19.77 -20.49 -5.93
C ALA A 28 -19.32 -19.83 -7.24
N PHE A 29 -19.11 -18.51 -7.24
CA PHE A 29 -18.59 -17.75 -8.38
C PHE A 29 -17.19 -18.23 -8.76
N TYR A 30 -16.29 -18.37 -7.77
CA TYR A 30 -14.95 -18.91 -7.98
C TYR A 30 -14.98 -20.35 -8.49
N GLY A 31 -15.84 -21.21 -7.94
CA GLY A 31 -16.01 -22.59 -8.41
C GLY A 31 -16.48 -22.66 -9.87
N PHE A 32 -17.44 -21.79 -10.25
CA PHE A 32 -17.92 -21.68 -11.63
C PHE A 32 -16.80 -21.28 -12.60
N PHE A 33 -16.04 -20.23 -12.27
CA PHE A 33 -14.91 -19.80 -13.08
C PHE A 33 -13.79 -20.84 -13.12
N GLY A 34 -13.53 -21.55 -12.02
CA GLY A 34 -12.55 -22.63 -11.99
C GLY A 34 -12.87 -23.77 -12.96
N VAL A 35 -14.15 -24.18 -13.03
CA VAL A 35 -14.63 -25.17 -14.02
C VAL A 35 -14.57 -24.62 -15.44
N LEU A 36 -14.85 -23.34 -15.62
CA LEU A 36 -14.83 -22.70 -16.94
C LEU A 36 -13.40 -22.61 -17.48
N ILE A 37 -12.43 -22.22 -16.64
CA ILE A 37 -11.00 -22.21 -16.98
C ILE A 37 -10.48 -23.63 -17.25
N SER A 38 -10.88 -24.63 -16.47
CA SER A 38 -10.42 -26.01 -16.71
C SER A 38 -10.97 -26.62 -18.00
N LYS A 39 -12.18 -26.24 -18.42
CA LYS A 39 -12.81 -26.74 -19.66
C LYS A 39 -12.41 -25.97 -20.91
N PHE A 40 -12.32 -24.65 -20.84
CA PHE A 40 -12.11 -23.78 -22.00
C PHE A 40 -10.71 -23.17 -22.08
N GLY A 41 -9.87 -23.40 -21.06
CA GLY A 41 -8.59 -22.73 -20.90
C GLY A 41 -8.76 -21.27 -20.43
N LEU A 42 -7.63 -20.63 -20.12
CA LEU A 42 -7.62 -19.18 -19.94
C LEU A 42 -7.80 -18.49 -21.30
N PRO A 43 -8.60 -17.41 -21.40
CA PRO A 43 -8.69 -16.65 -22.62
C PRO A 43 -7.30 -16.18 -23.08
N PRO A 44 -7.00 -16.13 -24.40
CA PRO A 44 -5.67 -15.80 -24.91
C PRO A 44 -5.12 -14.44 -24.45
N PHE A 45 -6.01 -13.51 -24.07
CA PHE A 45 -5.64 -12.19 -23.56
C PHE A 45 -5.24 -12.19 -22.07
N VAL A 46 -5.47 -13.28 -21.33
CA VAL A 46 -5.10 -13.44 -19.91
C VAL A 46 -3.77 -14.20 -19.81
N ASN A 47 -2.73 -13.58 -20.31
CA ASN A 47 -1.33 -14.03 -20.21
C ASN A 47 -0.53 -13.06 -19.35
N LEU A 48 0.58 -13.55 -18.79
CA LEU A 48 1.45 -12.78 -17.90
C LEU A 48 1.93 -11.48 -18.58
N ASP A 49 2.26 -11.54 -19.87
CA ASP A 49 2.75 -10.37 -20.62
C ASP A 49 1.69 -9.26 -20.72
N ASN A 50 0.43 -9.59 -21.02
CA ASN A 50 -0.64 -8.59 -21.04
C ASN A 50 -0.93 -8.07 -19.63
N PHE A 51 -0.87 -8.93 -18.62
CA PHE A 51 -1.03 -8.51 -17.23
C PHE A 51 0.04 -7.49 -16.81
N LEU A 52 1.31 -7.79 -17.09
CA LEU A 52 2.44 -6.88 -16.84
C LEU A 52 2.29 -5.57 -17.63
N PHE A 53 1.88 -5.64 -18.90
CA PHE A 53 1.64 -4.46 -19.70
C PHE A 53 0.54 -3.56 -19.11
N CYS A 54 -0.60 -4.13 -18.71
CA CYS A 54 -1.66 -3.42 -18.00
C CYS A 54 -1.15 -2.80 -16.69
N LEU A 55 -0.38 -3.56 -15.91
CA LEU A 55 0.17 -3.10 -14.64
C LEU A 55 1.13 -1.93 -14.83
N ARG A 56 1.96 -1.94 -15.89
CA ARG A 56 2.82 -0.81 -16.28
C ARG A 56 2.02 0.45 -16.62
N ILE A 57 0.94 0.34 -17.39
CA ILE A 57 0.07 1.48 -17.71
C ILE A 57 -0.51 2.07 -16.43
N VAL A 58 -1.09 1.24 -15.56
CA VAL A 58 -1.66 1.68 -14.28
C VAL A 58 -0.60 2.37 -13.41
N THR A 59 0.60 1.79 -13.32
CA THR A 59 1.71 2.37 -12.57
C THR A 59 2.12 3.73 -13.13
N PHE A 60 2.21 3.86 -14.45
CA PHE A 60 2.54 5.13 -15.11
C PHE A 60 1.50 6.21 -14.84
N VAL A 61 0.21 5.88 -14.88
CA VAL A 61 -0.87 6.84 -14.55
C VAL A 61 -0.79 7.31 -13.10
N ILE A 62 -0.56 6.38 -12.15
CA ILE A 62 -0.41 6.72 -10.73
C ILE A 62 0.83 7.59 -10.50
N PHE A 63 1.93 7.29 -11.19
CA PHE A 63 3.14 8.11 -11.13
C PHE A 63 2.95 9.51 -11.73
N ALA A 64 2.26 9.63 -12.87
CA ALA A 64 1.92 10.93 -13.44
C ALA A 64 1.04 11.76 -12.48
N GLY A 65 0.07 11.11 -11.82
CA GLY A 65 -0.74 11.71 -10.75
C GLY A 65 0.11 12.17 -9.57
N THR A 66 1.11 11.39 -9.18
CA THR A 66 2.08 11.75 -8.13
C THR A 66 2.82 13.03 -8.47
N VAL A 67 3.36 13.13 -9.69
CA VAL A 67 4.08 14.32 -10.15
C VAL A 67 3.16 15.54 -10.17
N TYR A 68 1.94 15.39 -10.69
CA TYR A 68 0.94 16.45 -10.71
C TYR A 68 0.63 16.97 -9.29
N LEU A 69 0.40 16.07 -8.33
CA LEU A 69 0.11 16.43 -6.94
C LEU A 69 1.31 17.12 -6.27
N GLY A 70 2.53 16.63 -6.51
CA GLY A 70 3.75 17.25 -6.00
C GLY A 70 3.98 18.66 -6.55
N LEU A 71 3.74 18.86 -7.85
CA LEU A 71 3.79 20.20 -8.46
C LEU A 71 2.74 21.13 -7.85
N LYS A 72 1.51 20.64 -7.66
CA LYS A 72 0.42 21.40 -7.04
C LYS A 72 0.73 21.76 -5.59
N ALA A 73 1.35 20.86 -4.82
CA ALA A 73 1.80 21.13 -3.46
C ALA A 73 2.85 22.26 -3.44
N ASN A 74 3.86 22.20 -4.33
CA ASN A 74 4.87 23.25 -4.43
C ASN A 74 4.30 24.59 -4.92
N GLN A 75 3.31 24.58 -5.82
CA GLN A 75 2.59 25.79 -6.25
C GLN A 75 1.81 26.40 -5.08
N SER A 76 1.07 25.59 -4.33
CA SER A 76 0.35 26.04 -3.13
C SER A 76 1.31 26.59 -2.07
N TYR A 77 2.48 25.98 -1.88
CA TYR A 77 3.52 26.51 -0.99
C TYR A 77 3.99 27.90 -1.41
N LYS A 78 4.28 28.13 -2.70
CA LYS A 78 4.71 29.44 -3.21
C LYS A 78 3.63 30.50 -3.02
N LEU A 79 2.38 30.14 -3.30
CA LEU A 79 1.25 31.04 -3.13
C LEU A 79 1.03 31.41 -1.66
N TYR A 80 1.07 30.42 -0.77
CA TYR A 80 0.98 30.62 0.68
C TYR A 80 2.03 31.61 1.19
N HIS A 81 3.28 31.52 0.73
CA HIS A 81 4.36 32.45 1.13
C HIS A 81 4.32 33.82 0.43
N SER A 82 3.43 34.02 -0.56
CA SER A 82 3.35 35.27 -1.34
C SER A 82 2.15 36.15 -0.96
N ILE A 83 1.23 35.62 -0.14
CA ILE A 83 0.01 36.30 0.27
C ILE A 83 0.27 37.00 1.61
N SER A 84 -0.29 38.20 1.78
CA SER A 84 -0.27 38.94 3.04
C SER A 84 -1.26 38.33 4.03
N ASP A 85 -0.94 38.37 5.33
CA ASP A 85 -1.74 37.78 6.41
C ASP A 85 -3.15 38.42 6.57
N GLU A 86 -3.49 39.45 5.78
CA GLU A 86 -4.77 40.16 5.79
C GLU A 86 -5.95 39.33 5.22
N ASP A 87 -5.68 38.25 4.46
CA ASP A 87 -6.69 37.35 3.89
C ASP A 87 -6.63 35.97 4.58
N GLU A 88 -6.93 35.95 5.88
CA GLU A 88 -6.78 34.78 6.78
C GLU A 88 -7.47 33.51 6.24
N GLU A 89 -8.67 33.64 5.66
CA GLU A 89 -9.43 32.51 5.11
C GLU A 89 -8.67 31.85 3.95
N ARG A 90 -8.11 32.67 3.05
CA ARG A 90 -7.33 32.19 1.91
C ARG A 90 -6.00 31.55 2.34
N VAL A 91 -5.39 32.07 3.40
CA VAL A 91 -4.15 31.51 3.99
C VAL A 91 -4.40 30.11 4.53
N ASP A 92 -5.47 29.90 5.30
CA ASP A 92 -5.84 28.58 5.86
C ASP A 92 -6.20 27.57 4.76
N GLU A 93 -6.95 27.98 3.74
CA GLU A 93 -7.27 27.11 2.61
C GLU A 93 -6.01 26.64 1.86
N LEU A 94 -5.06 27.54 1.62
CA LEU A 94 -3.82 27.23 0.94
C LEU A 94 -2.91 26.33 1.78
N TYR A 95 -2.86 26.55 3.09
CA TYR A 95 -2.17 25.69 4.04
C TYR A 95 -2.71 24.26 3.95
N LYS A 96 -4.03 24.07 4.10
CA LYS A 96 -4.69 22.75 4.03
C LYS A 96 -4.48 22.09 2.67
N LYS A 97 -4.58 22.85 1.58
CA LYS A 97 -4.41 22.35 0.21
C LYS A 97 -2.97 21.92 -0.07
N MET A 98 -1.98 22.68 0.42
CA MET A 98 -0.57 22.37 0.31
C MET A 98 -0.26 21.02 0.97
N TYR A 99 -0.62 20.87 2.25
CA TYR A 99 -0.36 19.64 3.01
C TYR A 99 -1.12 18.44 2.44
N ARG A 100 -2.41 18.59 2.12
CA ARG A 100 -3.20 17.51 1.53
C ARG A 100 -2.61 17.01 0.20
N ASN A 101 -2.18 17.91 -0.67
CA ASN A 101 -1.58 17.51 -1.95
C ASN A 101 -0.21 16.82 -1.73
N LEU A 102 0.57 17.26 -0.74
CA LEU A 102 1.84 16.61 -0.37
C LEU A 102 1.62 15.18 0.15
N GLU A 103 0.67 14.99 1.06
CA GLU A 103 0.33 13.67 1.60
C GLU A 103 -0.20 12.74 0.50
N TYR A 104 -1.09 13.23 -0.36
CA TYR A 104 -1.59 12.45 -1.49
C TYR A 104 -0.49 12.09 -2.49
N ALA A 105 0.44 13.00 -2.78
CA ALA A 105 1.60 12.70 -3.62
C ALA A 105 2.48 11.61 -2.98
N THR A 106 2.71 11.69 -1.67
CA THR A 106 3.52 10.68 -0.95
C THR A 106 2.85 9.31 -0.96
N ILE A 107 1.54 9.25 -0.74
CA ILE A 107 0.76 8.00 -0.80
C ILE A 107 0.79 7.40 -2.21
N SER A 108 0.47 8.21 -3.24
CA SER A 108 0.47 7.73 -4.62
C SER A 108 1.87 7.30 -5.09
N PHE A 109 2.92 7.97 -4.60
CA PHE A 109 4.30 7.58 -4.84
C PHE A 109 4.59 6.19 -4.25
N ASN A 110 4.22 5.94 -3.00
CA ASN A 110 4.42 4.64 -2.34
C ASN A 110 3.66 3.52 -3.07
N VAL A 111 2.46 3.81 -3.60
CA VAL A 111 1.71 2.87 -4.45
C VAL A 111 2.44 2.60 -5.76
N ALA A 112 2.94 3.64 -6.45
CA ALA A 112 3.71 3.49 -7.68
C ALA A 112 4.98 2.64 -7.46
N VAL A 113 5.73 2.89 -6.38
CA VAL A 113 6.90 2.08 -6.00
C VAL A 113 6.52 0.62 -5.78
N SER A 114 5.44 0.36 -5.05
CA SER A 114 4.97 -1.00 -4.78
C SER A 114 4.60 -1.75 -6.07
N LEU A 115 3.91 -1.08 -6.99
CA LEU A 115 3.52 -1.66 -8.29
C LEU A 115 4.72 -1.85 -9.22
N THR A 116 5.71 -0.95 -9.20
CA THR A 116 6.95 -1.12 -9.97
C THR A 116 7.77 -2.29 -9.45
N LEU A 117 7.90 -2.46 -8.13
CA LEU A 117 8.57 -3.62 -7.55
C LEU A 117 7.86 -4.92 -7.93
N LEU A 118 6.53 -4.92 -7.93
CA LEU A 118 5.74 -6.06 -8.39
C LEU A 118 5.99 -6.38 -9.88
N ASN A 119 5.97 -5.37 -10.76
CA ASN A 119 6.31 -5.53 -12.18
C ASN A 119 7.72 -6.10 -12.37
N LEU A 120 8.70 -5.59 -11.61
CA LEU A 120 10.10 -6.00 -11.73
C LEU A 120 10.28 -7.46 -11.32
N VAL A 121 9.67 -7.87 -10.20
CA VAL A 121 9.77 -9.25 -9.71
C VAL A 121 9.04 -10.23 -10.64
N LEU A 122 7.85 -9.88 -11.11
CA LEU A 122 7.08 -10.76 -12.00
C LEU A 122 7.61 -10.78 -13.45
N GLY A 123 8.21 -9.69 -13.90
CA GLY A 123 8.78 -9.56 -15.24
C GLY A 123 10.23 -10.08 -15.35
N PHE A 124 10.87 -10.38 -14.22
CA PHE A 124 12.18 -11.01 -14.18
C PHE A 124 12.03 -12.54 -14.13
N GLY A 125 12.75 -13.23 -15.00
CA GLY A 125 12.77 -14.69 -15.03
C GLY A 125 14.13 -15.25 -15.41
N VAL A 126 14.36 -16.49 -15.01
CA VAL A 126 15.57 -17.25 -15.33
C VAL A 126 15.14 -18.58 -15.91
N THR A 127 15.58 -18.86 -17.14
CA THR A 127 15.35 -20.15 -17.79
C THR A 127 16.66 -20.92 -17.81
N PHE A 128 16.64 -22.14 -17.27
CA PHE A 128 17.78 -23.05 -17.32
C PHE A 128 17.67 -23.92 -18.58
N LEU A 129 18.69 -23.83 -19.44
CA LEU A 129 18.94 -24.69 -20.58
C LEU A 129 20.02 -25.72 -20.18
N GLU A 130 20.17 -26.80 -20.95
CA GLU A 130 21.08 -27.92 -20.63
C GLU A 130 22.53 -27.47 -20.34
N GLU A 131 23.01 -26.42 -21.01
CA GLU A 131 24.38 -25.89 -20.85
C GLU A 131 24.44 -24.41 -20.46
N SER A 132 23.31 -23.72 -20.28
CA SER A 132 23.31 -22.27 -19.98
C SER A 132 22.10 -21.83 -19.19
N ALA A 133 22.20 -20.68 -18.52
CA ALA A 133 21.05 -20.02 -17.91
C ALA A 133 20.84 -18.68 -18.62
N VAL A 134 19.62 -18.46 -19.12
CA VAL A 134 19.24 -17.19 -19.74
C VAL A 134 18.35 -16.43 -18.77
N MET A 135 18.81 -15.25 -18.36
CA MET A 135 17.99 -14.31 -17.59
C MET A 135 17.29 -13.36 -18.55
N TYR A 136 16.00 -13.16 -18.34
CA TYR A 136 15.22 -12.18 -19.07
C TYR A 136 14.52 -11.23 -18.10
N GLY A 137 14.38 -9.99 -18.52
CA GLY A 137 13.78 -8.93 -17.73
C GLY A 137 13.55 -7.69 -18.59
N SER A 138 12.60 -6.86 -18.17
CA SER A 138 12.29 -5.63 -18.89
C SER A 138 13.25 -4.52 -18.48
N ILE A 139 14.04 -4.04 -19.44
CA ILE A 139 14.88 -2.84 -19.25
C ILE A 139 14.02 -1.64 -18.85
N LEU A 140 12.80 -1.53 -19.38
CA LEU A 140 11.89 -0.45 -19.03
C LEU A 140 11.53 -0.44 -17.55
N ASP A 141 11.32 -1.61 -16.93
CA ASP A 141 10.97 -1.70 -15.51
C ASP A 141 12.15 -1.29 -14.62
N VAL A 142 13.37 -1.65 -15.03
CA VAL A 142 14.61 -1.22 -14.35
C VAL A 142 14.82 0.29 -14.46
N VAL A 143 14.66 0.86 -15.67
CA VAL A 143 14.76 2.31 -15.89
C VAL A 143 13.71 3.05 -15.07
N PHE A 144 12.47 2.56 -15.07
CA PHE A 144 11.39 3.17 -14.32
C PHE A 144 11.65 3.10 -12.80
N TYR A 145 12.20 1.99 -12.30
CA TYR A 145 12.63 1.88 -10.91
C TYR A 145 13.70 2.92 -10.54
N VAL A 146 14.69 3.16 -11.40
CA VAL A 146 15.70 4.22 -11.20
C VAL A 146 15.06 5.61 -11.18
N VAL A 147 14.09 5.88 -12.07
CA VAL A 147 13.32 7.13 -12.07
C VAL A 147 12.58 7.32 -10.74
N LEU A 148 12.02 6.25 -10.16
CA LEU A 148 11.38 6.31 -8.85
C LEU A 148 12.37 6.61 -7.72
N LEU A 149 13.58 6.04 -7.75
CA LEU A 149 14.61 6.38 -6.75
C LEU A 149 14.99 7.86 -6.80
N ILE A 150 15.12 8.44 -8.00
CA ILE A 150 15.36 9.88 -8.16
C ILE A 150 14.15 10.68 -7.66
N SER A 151 12.94 10.22 -7.98
CA SER A 151 11.69 10.86 -7.56
C SER A 151 11.50 10.81 -6.04
N GLN A 152 11.99 9.77 -5.35
CA GLN A 152 12.01 9.69 -3.89
C GLN A 152 12.79 10.86 -3.28
N ILE A 153 13.96 11.18 -3.84
CA ILE A 153 14.76 12.33 -3.39
C ILE A 153 13.97 13.63 -3.58
N PHE A 154 13.26 13.78 -4.70
CA PHE A 154 12.43 14.96 -4.96
C PHE A 154 11.26 15.08 -3.98
N ILE A 155 10.52 14.00 -3.74
CA ILE A 155 9.40 13.98 -2.79
C ILE A 155 9.90 14.31 -1.38
N VAL A 156 11.01 13.72 -0.93
CA VAL A 156 11.56 14.03 0.39
C VAL A 156 12.00 15.50 0.48
N LYS A 157 12.68 16.05 -0.54
CA LYS A 157 13.03 17.48 -0.57
C LYS A 157 11.81 18.39 -0.54
N LEU A 158 10.73 18.00 -1.23
CA LEU A 158 9.47 18.73 -1.21
C LEU A 158 8.85 18.68 0.19
N THR A 159 8.85 17.52 0.84
CA THR A 159 8.38 17.35 2.22
C THR A 159 9.20 18.19 3.19
N GLN A 160 10.53 18.15 3.11
CA GLN A 160 11.40 18.97 3.94
C GLN A 160 11.09 20.46 3.80
N LYS A 161 10.90 20.92 2.56
CA LYS A 161 10.61 22.32 2.26
C LYS A 161 9.25 22.77 2.80
N ILE A 162 8.23 21.93 2.66
CA ILE A 162 6.86 22.27 3.07
C ILE A 162 6.69 22.18 4.59
N ARG A 163 7.31 21.16 5.22
CA ARG A 163 7.18 20.86 6.65
C ARG A 163 8.26 21.54 7.50
N ASP A 164 9.18 22.27 6.88
CA ASP A 164 10.35 22.91 7.50
C ASP A 164 11.13 21.97 8.45
N TYR A 165 11.30 20.71 8.03
CA TYR A 165 11.96 19.67 8.83
C TYR A 165 13.01 18.93 8.00
N LYS A 166 14.22 18.77 8.55
CA LYS A 166 15.29 18.05 7.86
C LYS A 166 15.09 16.54 7.97
N LEU A 167 14.80 15.89 6.85
CA LEU A 167 14.57 14.46 6.76
C LEU A 167 15.49 13.78 5.72
N SER A 168 16.17 12.69 6.06
CA SER A 168 16.96 11.96 5.07
C SER A 168 16.08 11.34 3.98
N ALA A 169 16.58 11.27 2.74
CA ALA A 169 15.90 10.55 1.65
C ALA A 169 15.68 9.06 1.96
N PHE A 170 16.55 8.49 2.80
CA PHE A 170 16.49 7.14 3.34
C PHE A 170 16.38 7.19 4.86
N ALA A 171 15.36 7.89 5.37
CA ALA A 171 15.19 8.08 6.80
C ALA A 171 14.98 6.75 7.53
N THR A 172 15.65 6.62 8.66
CA THR A 172 15.50 5.49 9.57
C THR A 172 14.17 5.56 10.31
N VAL A 173 13.74 4.44 10.90
CA VAL A 173 12.52 4.39 11.74
C VAL A 173 12.60 5.41 12.89
N LYS A 174 13.81 5.66 13.42
CA LYS A 174 14.01 6.67 14.46
C LYS A 174 13.79 8.09 13.92
N GLU A 175 14.39 8.44 12.79
CA GLU A 175 14.20 9.77 12.18
C GLU A 175 12.74 10.02 11.76
N MET A 176 12.05 8.98 11.25
CA MET A 176 10.62 9.09 10.93
C MET A 176 9.76 9.25 12.20
N LYS A 177 10.16 8.65 13.32
CA LYS A 177 9.50 8.85 14.61
C LYS A 177 9.69 10.30 15.09
N ASP A 178 10.92 10.81 15.03
CA ASP A 178 11.25 12.17 15.45
C ASP A 178 10.54 13.21 14.55
N PHE A 179 10.40 12.92 13.25
CA PHE A 179 9.58 13.71 12.31
C PHE A 179 8.10 13.73 12.70
N ALA A 180 7.52 12.56 13.04
CA ALA A 180 6.13 12.48 13.50
C ALA A 180 5.90 13.18 14.85
N GLU A 181 6.93 13.24 15.71
CA GLU A 181 6.87 13.97 16.98
C GLU A 181 6.87 15.49 16.79
N ALA A 182 7.45 15.99 15.69
CA ALA A 182 7.45 17.41 15.33
C ALA A 182 6.15 17.89 14.68
N MET A 183 5.23 16.98 14.32
CA MET A 183 3.91 17.33 13.79
C MET A 183 3.00 17.91 14.88
N ASP A 184 1.98 18.66 14.45
CA ASP A 184 0.90 19.13 15.32
C ASP A 184 0.24 17.96 16.07
N GLU A 185 -0.25 18.21 17.29
CA GLU A 185 -0.83 17.18 18.14
C GLU A 185 -2.04 16.48 17.48
N GLY A 186 -2.86 17.23 16.76
CA GLY A 186 -4.01 16.68 16.05
C GLY A 186 -3.59 15.75 14.91
N GLU A 187 -2.61 16.17 14.09
CA GLU A 187 -2.06 15.35 13.00
C GLU A 187 -1.39 14.08 13.53
N LYS A 188 -0.59 14.22 14.59
CA LYS A 188 0.08 13.11 15.27
C LYS A 188 -0.93 12.10 15.83
N GLN A 189 -1.98 12.56 16.50
CA GLN A 189 -3.02 11.69 17.03
C GLN A 189 -3.74 10.94 15.91
N ALA A 190 -4.11 11.64 14.82
CA ALA A 190 -4.75 11.02 13.67
C ALA A 190 -3.84 9.96 13.01
N ASN A 191 -2.54 10.24 12.88
CA ASN A 191 -1.56 9.32 12.33
C ASN A 191 -1.41 8.05 13.20
N TYR A 192 -1.33 8.20 14.53
CA TYR A 192 -1.28 7.05 15.43
C TYR A 192 -2.57 6.22 15.43
N GLU A 193 -3.73 6.87 15.43
CA GLU A 193 -5.02 6.18 15.35
C GLU A 193 -5.13 5.39 14.04
N MET A 194 -4.82 6.02 12.91
CA MET A 194 -4.88 5.37 11.60
C MET A 194 -3.86 4.23 11.50
N SER A 195 -2.64 4.44 11.97
CA SER A 195 -1.59 3.40 12.03
C SER A 195 -2.03 2.19 12.87
N PHE A 196 -2.65 2.43 14.03
CA PHE A 196 -3.22 1.36 14.85
C PHE A 196 -4.34 0.61 14.10
N GLN A 197 -5.27 1.34 13.48
CA GLN A 197 -6.37 0.74 12.70
C GLN A 197 -5.85 -0.11 11.53
N ILE A 198 -4.82 0.36 10.82
CA ILE A 198 -4.17 -0.38 9.72
C ILE A 198 -3.55 -1.66 10.24
N VAL A 199 -2.70 -1.60 11.27
CA VAL A 199 -2.04 -2.78 11.84
C VAL A 199 -3.06 -3.78 12.40
N PHE A 200 -4.10 -3.28 13.07
CA PHE A 200 -5.18 -4.12 13.61
C PHE A 200 -5.96 -4.82 12.49
N THR A 201 -6.35 -4.07 11.46
CA THR A 201 -7.07 -4.61 10.29
C THR A 201 -6.21 -5.62 9.52
N LEU A 202 -4.91 -5.32 9.37
CA LEU A 202 -3.96 -6.22 8.73
C LEU A 202 -3.88 -7.56 9.49
N ASN A 203 -3.73 -7.51 10.81
CA ASN A 203 -3.61 -8.69 11.66
C ASN A 203 -4.91 -9.50 11.77
N GLN A 204 -6.05 -8.83 11.95
CA GLN A 204 -7.32 -9.49 12.27
C GLN A 204 -8.17 -9.84 11.05
N ILE A 205 -7.96 -9.16 9.92
CA ILE A 205 -8.83 -9.30 8.74
C ILE A 205 -8.01 -9.71 7.52
N VAL A 206 -6.99 -8.93 7.15
CA VAL A 206 -6.28 -9.13 5.88
C VAL A 206 -5.45 -10.41 5.89
N LEU A 207 -4.62 -10.64 6.90
CA LEU A 207 -3.78 -11.85 6.98
C LEU A 207 -4.61 -13.14 7.08
N PRO A 208 -5.64 -13.25 7.95
CA PRO A 208 -6.60 -14.36 7.92
C PRO A 208 -7.27 -14.56 6.54
N GLY A 209 -7.69 -13.46 5.91
CA GLY A 209 -8.26 -13.48 4.56
C GLY A 209 -7.29 -14.01 3.51
N MET A 210 -6.00 -13.65 3.61
CA MET A 210 -4.95 -14.14 2.71
C MET A 210 -4.73 -15.65 2.81
N TYR A 211 -4.85 -16.27 4.00
CA TYR A 211 -4.80 -17.73 4.10
C TYR A 211 -5.93 -18.39 3.29
N LEU A 212 -7.14 -17.87 3.43
CA LEU A 212 -8.31 -18.39 2.73
C LEU A 212 -8.17 -18.18 1.21
N PHE A 213 -7.67 -17.01 0.80
CA PHE A 213 -7.38 -16.70 -0.59
C PHE A 213 -6.34 -17.68 -1.19
N LEU A 214 -5.19 -17.87 -0.54
CA LEU A 214 -4.16 -18.82 -1.01
C LEU A 214 -4.66 -20.27 -1.04
N PHE A 215 -5.52 -20.64 -0.11
CA PHE A 215 -6.15 -21.97 -0.09
C PHE A 215 -7.02 -22.20 -1.33
N ILE A 216 -7.84 -21.20 -1.71
CA ILE A 216 -8.66 -21.26 -2.93
C ILE A 216 -7.76 -21.34 -4.17
N ILE A 217 -6.72 -20.51 -4.28
CA ILE A 217 -5.81 -20.57 -5.43
C ILE A 217 -5.10 -21.92 -5.51
N SER A 218 -4.69 -22.48 -4.37
CA SER A 218 -4.06 -23.82 -4.31
C SER A 218 -4.99 -24.92 -4.86
N MET A 219 -6.31 -24.82 -4.62
CA MET A 219 -7.28 -25.75 -5.20
C MET A 219 -7.40 -25.60 -6.72
N ILE A 220 -7.42 -24.36 -7.22
CA ILE A 220 -7.56 -24.06 -8.65
C ILE A 220 -6.34 -24.55 -9.43
N LEU A 221 -5.15 -24.23 -8.94
CA LEU A 221 -3.89 -24.61 -9.60
C LEU A 221 -3.54 -26.09 -9.35
N GLN A 222 -4.26 -26.77 -8.45
CA GLN A 222 -3.94 -28.12 -8.00
C GLN A 222 -2.53 -28.26 -7.41
N GLU A 223 -1.98 -27.15 -6.92
CA GLU A 223 -0.64 -27.06 -6.34
C GLU A 223 -0.68 -26.46 -4.95
N ARG A 224 0.16 -26.97 -4.03
CA ARG A 224 0.25 -26.43 -2.67
C ARG A 224 1.21 -25.24 -2.64
N GLN A 225 0.68 -24.06 -2.39
CA GLN A 225 1.47 -22.81 -2.31
C GLN A 225 2.21 -22.65 -0.98
N ILE A 226 3.01 -23.65 -0.59
CA ILE A 226 3.67 -23.74 0.73
C ILE A 226 4.46 -22.46 1.06
N THR A 227 5.27 -21.98 0.12
CA THR A 227 6.08 -20.77 0.30
C THR A 227 5.22 -19.54 0.60
N ALA A 228 4.10 -19.37 -0.10
CA ALA A 228 3.20 -18.24 0.14
C ALA A 228 2.60 -18.33 1.54
N PHE A 229 2.11 -19.49 1.96
CA PHE A 229 1.58 -19.70 3.33
C PHE A 229 2.61 -19.39 4.42
N LEU A 230 3.88 -19.79 4.22
CA LEU A 230 4.96 -19.49 5.16
C LEU A 230 5.20 -17.99 5.29
N VAL A 231 5.18 -17.24 4.18
CA VAL A 231 5.32 -15.78 4.22
C VAL A 231 4.16 -15.12 4.99
N VAL A 232 2.92 -15.55 4.73
CA VAL A 232 1.75 -15.04 5.48
C VAL A 232 1.88 -15.36 6.98
N ALA A 233 2.27 -16.58 7.32
CA ALA A 233 2.48 -17.00 8.71
C ALA A 233 3.59 -16.23 9.40
N PHE A 234 4.71 -16.01 8.72
CA PHE A 234 5.80 -15.21 9.23
C PHE A 234 5.34 -13.79 9.57
N LEU A 235 4.65 -13.10 8.65
CA LEU A 235 4.13 -11.75 8.89
C LEU A 235 3.12 -11.72 10.04
N HIS A 236 2.22 -12.69 10.08
CA HIS A 236 1.18 -12.78 11.10
C HIS A 236 1.79 -12.99 12.50
N ILE A 237 2.75 -13.92 12.63
CA ILE A 237 3.46 -14.15 13.88
C ILE A 237 4.29 -12.92 14.27
N TYR A 238 5.02 -12.31 13.32
CA TYR A 238 5.86 -11.15 13.57
C TYR A 238 5.08 -9.99 14.19
N ILE A 239 3.91 -9.63 13.63
CA ILE A 239 3.07 -8.55 14.17
C ILE A 239 2.66 -8.84 15.61
N ASN A 240 2.15 -10.06 15.89
CA ASN A 240 1.72 -10.44 17.23
C ASN A 240 2.90 -10.44 18.23
N VAL A 241 4.07 -10.96 17.85
CA VAL A 241 5.28 -10.95 18.70
C VAL A 241 5.72 -9.51 19.01
N MET A 242 5.66 -8.61 18.03
CA MET A 242 6.03 -7.22 18.24
C MET A 242 5.05 -6.48 19.16
N GLN A 243 3.75 -6.82 19.13
CA GLN A 243 2.77 -6.28 20.06
C GLN A 243 3.05 -6.66 21.52
N VAL A 244 3.68 -7.82 21.79
CA VAL A 244 4.11 -8.20 23.15
C VAL A 244 5.11 -7.18 23.73
N ARG A 245 5.96 -6.57 22.89
CA ARG A 245 6.91 -5.53 23.34
C ARG A 245 6.19 -4.28 23.84
N MET A 246 5.03 -3.95 23.26
CA MET A 246 4.21 -2.82 23.72
C MET A 246 3.67 -3.10 25.12
N VAL A 247 3.07 -4.27 25.35
CA VAL A 247 2.54 -4.69 26.67
C VAL A 247 3.65 -4.62 27.73
N ARG A 248 4.81 -5.20 27.43
CA ARG A 248 5.97 -5.20 28.35
C ARG A 248 6.52 -3.81 28.67
N ARG A 249 6.38 -2.84 27.77
CA ARG A 249 6.85 -1.46 28.00
C ARG A 249 5.88 -0.66 28.84
N TYR A 250 4.58 -0.85 28.64
CA TYR A 250 3.53 -0.10 29.31
C TYR A 250 3.28 -0.59 30.73
N PHE A 251 3.22 -1.91 30.92
CA PHE A 251 2.94 -2.55 32.22
C PHE A 251 4.21 -3.01 32.94
N LYS A 252 5.29 -2.24 32.85
CA LYS A 252 6.51 -2.51 33.62
C LYS A 252 6.24 -2.53 35.13
#